data_AF-A0A9N9ENI3-F1
#
_entry.id   AF-A0A9N9ENI3-F1
#
_cell.length_a   1.000
_cell.length_b   1.000
_cell.length_c   1.000
_cell.angle_alpha   90.00
_cell.angle_beta   90.00
_cell.angle_gamma   90.00
#
_symmetry.space_group_name_H-M   'P 1'
#
loop_
_entity.id
_entity.type
_entity.pdbx_description
1 polymer ?
#
loop_
_entity_poly.entity_id
_entity_poly.type
_entity_poly.pdbx_seq_one_letter_code
_entity_poly.pdbx_strand_id
1 'polypeptide(L)'
;MVSLADEIKKYDTEKLISFLQERDLRLDLNDENIIRKEKITGQGFFDLTEERLRSVGLGLGSAMRLVKFAKECKDKKLKAFLTYCSLKEVLAKYDLASEGTEIISLFIPQIHEI
;
A
#
# COMPACT_ATOMS: atom_id res chain seq x y z
N MET A 1 2.86 17.23 5.19
CA MET A 1 3.22 15.81 5.40
C MET A 1 1.98 15.00 5.02
N VAL A 2 1.96 14.43 3.81
CA VAL A 2 0.82 13.61 3.35
C VAL A 2 0.90 12.29 4.09
N SER A 3 -0.12 11.89 4.85
CA SER A 3 -0.11 10.60 5.53
C SER A 3 -0.41 9.48 4.53
N LEU A 4 -0.02 8.24 4.83
CA LEU A 4 -0.41 7.08 4.01
C LEU A 4 -1.93 7.00 3.80
N ALA A 5 -2.70 7.39 4.84
CA ALA A 5 -4.15 7.47 4.75
C ALA A 5 -4.63 8.52 3.74
N ASP A 6 -3.95 9.66 3.61
CA ASP A 6 -4.32 10.71 2.64
C ASP A 6 -4.04 10.31 1.19
N GLU A 7 -3.08 9.42 0.98
CA GLU A 7 -2.82 8.82 -0.33
C GLU A 7 -3.86 7.75 -0.66
N ILE A 8 -4.10 6.80 0.26
CA ILE A 8 -5.10 5.75 0.08
C ILE A 8 -6.49 6.33 -0.15
N LYS A 9 -6.87 7.43 0.53
CA LYS A 9 -8.16 8.11 0.32
C LYS A 9 -8.43 8.51 -1.14
N LYS A 10 -7.39 8.69 -1.95
CA LYS A 10 -7.49 9.06 -3.37
C LYS A 10 -7.64 7.86 -4.31
N TYR A 11 -7.55 6.64 -3.79
CA TYR A 11 -7.59 5.44 -4.62
C TYR A 11 -9.03 5.13 -5.04
N ASP A 12 -9.17 4.77 -6.31
CA ASP A 12 -10.37 4.10 -6.80
C ASP A 12 -10.41 2.65 -6.30
N THR A 13 -11.47 1.93 -6.64
CA THR A 13 -11.69 0.56 -6.15
C THR A 13 -10.61 -0.42 -6.61
N GLU A 14 -10.18 -0.35 -7.88
CA GLU A 14 -9.15 -1.27 -8.39
C GLU A 14 -7.78 -0.99 -7.79
N LYS A 15 -7.39 0.29 -7.69
CA LYS A 15 -6.12 0.68 -7.06
C LYS A 15 -6.10 0.33 -5.58
N LEU A 16 -7.24 0.43 -4.89
CA LEU A 16 -7.36 -0.05 -3.50
C LEU A 16 -7.14 -1.56 -3.41
N ILE A 17 -7.76 -2.35 -4.29
CA ILE A 17 -7.60 -3.82 -4.29
C ILE A 17 -6.13 -4.19 -4.54
N SER A 18 -5.48 -3.62 -5.56
CA SER A 18 -4.05 -3.86 -5.83
C SER A 18 -3.17 -3.51 -4.63
N PHE A 19 -3.45 -2.38 -3.97
CA PHE A 19 -2.73 -1.99 -2.76
C PHE A 19 -2.93 -2.98 -1.61
N LEU A 20 -4.15 -3.52 -1.41
CA LEU A 20 -4.41 -4.49 -0.36
C LEU A 20 -3.75 -5.85 -0.63
N GLN A 21 -3.60 -6.23 -1.90
CA GLN A 21 -2.88 -7.44 -2.33
C GLN A 21 -1.39 -7.34 -1.98
N GLU A 22 -0.75 -6.20 -2.22
CA GLU A 22 0.67 -5.97 -1.90
C GLU A 22 0.98 -6.01 -0.40
N ARG A 23 -0.04 -5.85 0.46
CA ARG A 23 0.10 -5.77 1.92
C ARG A 23 -0.02 -7.11 2.63
N ASP A 24 -0.15 -8.21 1.88
CA ASP A 24 -0.26 -9.59 2.38
C ASP A 24 -1.28 -9.75 3.53
N LEU A 25 -2.47 -9.18 3.34
CA LEU A 25 -3.57 -9.29 4.31
C LEU A 25 -4.22 -10.69 4.29
N ARG A 26 -3.70 -11.60 3.46
CA ARG A 26 -4.21 -12.95 3.19
C ARG A 26 -5.72 -12.91 2.89
N LEU A 27 -6.10 -11.97 2.01
CA LEU A 27 -7.41 -11.90 1.38
C LEU A 27 -7.44 -12.90 0.23
N ASP A 28 -8.61 -13.47 -0.02
CA ASP A 28 -8.82 -14.32 -1.19
C ASP A 28 -9.54 -13.55 -2.33
N LEU A 29 -9.68 -14.21 -3.48
CA LEU A 29 -10.36 -13.64 -4.64
C LEU A 29 -11.83 -13.28 -4.36
N ASN A 30 -12.50 -13.97 -3.43
CA ASN A 30 -13.89 -13.65 -3.08
C ASN A 30 -13.96 -12.35 -2.27
N ASP A 31 -13.04 -12.17 -1.32
CA ASP A 31 -12.94 -10.92 -0.54
C ASP A 31 -12.73 -9.72 -1.48
N GLU A 32 -11.82 -9.84 -2.46
CA GLU A 32 -11.58 -8.80 -3.46
C GLU A 32 -12.81 -8.54 -4.35
N ASN A 33 -13.51 -9.61 -4.76
CA ASN A 33 -14.73 -9.48 -5.55
C ASN A 33 -15.85 -8.77 -4.77
N ILE A 34 -15.95 -8.97 -3.46
CA ILE A 34 -16.89 -8.24 -2.60
C ILE A 34 -16.53 -6.75 -2.57
N ILE A 35 -15.25 -6.41 -2.40
CA ILE A 35 -14.77 -5.02 -2.41
C ILE A 35 -15.11 -4.35 -3.76
N ARG A 36 -14.88 -5.06 -4.87
CA ARG A 36 -15.20 -4.60 -6.22
C ARG A 36 -16.70 -4.40 -6.43
N LYS A 37 -17.52 -5.37 -5.99
CA LYS A 37 -18.98 -5.34 -6.13
C LYS A 37 -19.61 -4.18 -5.38
N GLU A 38 -19.16 -3.94 -4.16
CA GLU A 38 -19.63 -2.83 -3.31
C GLU A 38 -19.01 -1.48 -3.69
N LYS A 39 -18.10 -1.46 -4.69
CA LYS A 39 -17.41 -0.25 -5.18
C LYS A 39 -16.75 0.53 -4.05
N ILE A 40 -16.13 -0.19 -3.12
CA ILE A 40 -15.44 0.44 -1.99
C ILE A 40 -14.25 1.22 -2.55
N THR A 41 -14.25 2.53 -2.33
CA THR A 41 -13.12 3.40 -2.67
C THR A 41 -12.17 3.51 -1.50
N GLY A 42 -10.95 4.00 -1.75
CA GLY A 42 -9.99 4.21 -0.67
C GLY A 42 -10.45 5.23 0.37
N GLN A 43 -11.32 6.17 0.01
CA GLN A 43 -11.99 7.04 0.98
C GLN A 43 -12.96 6.24 1.85
N GLY A 44 -13.87 5.49 1.24
CA GLY A 44 -14.86 4.69 1.98
C GLY A 44 -14.23 3.61 2.85
N PHE A 45 -13.08 3.06 2.44
CA PHE A 45 -12.34 2.06 3.19
C PHE A 45 -12.07 2.45 4.65
N PHE A 46 -11.75 3.72 4.91
CA PHE A 46 -11.44 4.20 6.26
C PHE A 46 -12.66 4.42 7.16
N ASP A 47 -13.87 4.40 6.58
CA ASP A 47 -15.15 4.57 7.25
C ASP A 47 -15.88 3.23 7.45
N LEU A 48 -15.31 2.13 6.96
CA LEU A 48 -15.87 0.79 7.13
C LEU A 48 -15.63 0.26 8.54
N THR A 49 -16.67 -0.39 9.06
CA THR A 49 -16.64 -1.15 10.31
C THR A 49 -16.68 -2.63 9.99
N GLU A 50 -16.27 -3.45 10.96
CA GLU A 50 -16.30 -4.91 10.82
C GLU A 50 -17.72 -5.40 10.53
N GLU A 51 -18.73 -4.81 11.18
CA GLU A 51 -20.13 -5.13 10.96
C GLU A 51 -20.58 -4.86 9.52
N ARG A 52 -20.22 -3.70 8.94
CA ARG A 52 -20.57 -3.36 7.55
C ARG A 52 -19.87 -4.29 6.55
N LEU A 53 -18.60 -4.63 6.80
CA LEU A 53 -17.88 -5.60 5.97
C LEU A 53 -18.56 -6.98 6.02
N ARG A 54 -18.98 -7.42 7.21
CA ARG A 54 -19.71 -8.68 7.37
C ARG A 54 -21.10 -8.65 6.74
N SER A 55 -21.80 -7.52 6.77
CA SER A 55 -23.13 -7.39 6.15
C SER A 55 -23.09 -7.48 4.62
N VAL A 56 -21.96 -7.12 4.00
CA VAL A 56 -21.74 -7.27 2.54
C VAL A 56 -21.16 -8.64 2.16
N GLY A 57 -20.99 -9.54 3.14
CA GLY A 57 -20.62 -10.93 2.91
C GLY A 57 -19.15 -11.26 3.13
N LEU A 58 -18.31 -10.36 3.66
CA LEU A 58 -16.94 -10.72 4.04
C LEU A 58 -16.92 -11.65 5.25
N GLY A 59 -15.98 -12.60 5.21
CA GLY A 59 -15.69 -13.45 6.36
C GLY A 59 -15.18 -12.64 7.55
N LEU A 60 -15.46 -13.12 8.78
CA LEU A 60 -15.05 -12.47 10.02
C LEU A 60 -13.54 -12.17 10.05
N GLY A 61 -12.71 -13.12 9.62
CA GLY A 61 -11.26 -12.96 9.58
C GLY A 61 -10.81 -11.83 8.65
N SER A 62 -11.32 -11.80 7.42
CA SER A 62 -10.99 -10.77 6.43
C SER A 62 -11.49 -9.39 6.86
N ALA A 63 -12.72 -9.31 7.37
CA ALA A 63 -13.28 -8.06 7.91
C ALA A 63 -12.44 -7.48 9.05
N MET A 64 -12.05 -8.31 10.02
CA MET A 64 -11.25 -7.88 11.16
C MET A 64 -9.85 -7.40 10.75
N ARG A 65 -9.20 -8.09 9.78
CA ARG A 65 -7.89 -7.67 9.24
C ARG A 65 -7.97 -6.33 8.51
N LEU A 66 -9.00 -6.12 7.68
CA LEU A 66 -9.19 -4.86 6.95
C LEU A 66 -9.38 -3.68 7.90
N VAL A 67 -10.24 -3.80 8.91
CA VAL A 67 -10.47 -2.73 9.90
C VAL A 67 -9.21 -2.45 10.71
N LYS A 68 -8.48 -3.49 11.14
CA LYS A 68 -7.21 -3.32 11.85
C LYS A 68 -6.19 -2.59 10.98
N PHE A 69 -6.06 -3.00 9.71
CA PHE A 69 -5.14 -2.37 8.76
C PHE A 69 -5.51 -0.90 8.47
N ALA A 70 -6.79 -0.58 8.33
CA ALA A 70 -7.27 0.80 8.17
C ALA A 70 -6.87 1.68 9.35
N LYS A 71 -6.96 1.17 10.59
CA LYS A 71 -6.48 1.87 11.80
C LYS A 71 -4.97 2.05 11.80
N GLU A 72 -4.21 1.00 11.48
CA GLU A 72 -2.75 1.09 11.36
C GLU A 72 -2.28 2.13 10.34
N CYS A 73 -3.01 2.30 9.24
CA CYS A 73 -2.71 3.32 8.23
C CYS A 73 -2.95 4.75 8.73
N LYS A 74 -3.87 4.95 9.69
CA LYS A 74 -4.12 6.25 10.35
C LYS A 74 -3.05 6.57 11.40
N ASP A 75 -2.59 5.57 12.15
CA ASP A 75 -1.61 5.75 13.24
C ASP A 75 -0.16 5.83 12.77
N LYS A 76 0.19 5.19 11.64
CA LYS A 76 1.53 5.27 11.07
C LYS A 76 1.77 6.67 10.48
N LYS A 77 2.31 7.60 11.28
CA LYS A 77 3.19 8.65 10.74
C LYS A 77 4.24 7.96 9.90
N LEU A 78 4.34 8.32 8.61
CA LEU A 78 5.24 7.71 7.64
C LEU A 78 6.61 7.44 8.27
N LYS A 79 6.87 6.18 8.66
CA LYS A 79 8.25 5.74 8.83
C LYS A 79 8.87 5.99 7.45
N ALA A 80 9.97 6.73 7.36
CA ALA A 80 10.56 7.17 6.07
C ALA A 80 10.78 6.02 5.06
N PHE A 81 10.78 4.77 5.53
CA PHE A 81 10.85 3.55 4.74
C PHE A 81 9.52 3.10 4.09
N LEU A 82 8.35 3.55 4.54
CA LEU A 82 7.04 3.19 3.99
C LEU A 82 6.55 4.13 2.87
N THR A 83 7.12 5.34 2.76
CA THR A 83 6.85 6.31 1.69
C THR A 83 7.35 5.88 0.31
N TYR A 84 8.27 4.92 0.29
CA TYR A 84 8.74 4.31 -0.93
C TYR A 84 7.87 3.08 -1.16
N CYS A 85 6.73 3.28 -1.83
CA CYS A 85 5.69 2.27 -2.01
C CYS A 85 6.19 1.02 -2.76
N SER A 86 7.35 1.04 -3.39
CA SER A 86 8.24 -0.12 -3.54
C SER A 86 9.65 0.33 -3.94
N LEU A 87 10.66 -0.54 -3.82
CA LEU A 87 12.00 -0.27 -4.38
C LEU A 87 11.91 0.08 -5.87
N LYS A 88 11.01 -0.58 -6.61
CA LYS A 88 10.76 -0.34 -8.03
C LYS A 88 10.31 1.09 -8.31
N GLU A 89 9.41 1.64 -7.51
CA GLU A 89 8.96 3.04 -7.66
C GLU A 89 10.07 4.04 -7.31
N VAL A 90 10.91 3.73 -6.31
CA VAL A 90 12.09 4.56 -6.01
C VAL A 90 13.00 4.62 -7.22
N LEU A 91 13.31 3.45 -7.79
CA LEU A 91 14.18 3.35 -8.95
C LEU A 91 13.59 4.08 -10.16
N ALA A 92 12.29 3.93 -10.42
CA ALA A 92 11.61 4.65 -11.49
C ALA A 92 11.70 6.18 -11.36
N LYS A 93 11.66 6.72 -10.14
CA LYS A 93 11.82 8.17 -9.90
C LYS A 93 13.19 8.72 -10.32
N TYR A 94 14.21 7.87 -10.31
CA TYR A 94 15.58 8.23 -10.69
C TYR A 94 15.97 7.67 -12.06
N ASP A 95 15.00 7.23 -12.87
CA ASP A 95 15.22 6.57 -14.17
C ASP A 95 16.13 5.33 -14.09
N LEU A 96 16.17 4.70 -12.90
CA LEU A 96 16.94 3.48 -12.60
C LEU A 96 16.13 2.20 -12.83
N ALA A 97 15.04 2.26 -13.59
CA ALA A 97 14.12 1.14 -13.79
C ALA A 97 14.64 0.04 -14.75
N SER A 98 15.86 0.19 -15.28
CA SER A 98 16.51 -0.79 -16.18
C SER A 98 17.03 -2.00 -15.40
N GLU A 99 16.97 -3.19 -16.00
CA GLU A 99 17.43 -4.47 -15.41
C GLU A 99 18.96 -4.52 -15.17
N GLY A 100 19.72 -3.56 -15.70
CA GLY A 100 21.18 -3.51 -15.59
C GLY A 100 21.68 -2.59 -14.47
N THR A 101 22.75 -3.00 -13.79
CA THR A 101 23.52 -2.16 -12.85
C THR A 101 24.32 -1.04 -13.54
N GLU A 102 24.26 -0.96 -14.87
CA GLU A 102 25.03 -0.04 -15.72
C GLU A 102 24.72 1.44 -15.45
N ILE A 103 23.55 1.75 -14.88
CA ILE A 103 23.14 3.13 -14.54
C ILE A 103 23.68 3.56 -13.17
N ILE A 104 24.08 2.62 -12.31
CA ILE A 104 24.65 2.95 -11.00
C ILE A 104 26.11 3.34 -11.22
N SER A 105 26.38 4.65 -11.15
CA SER A 105 27.75 5.16 -11.18
C SER A 105 28.56 4.49 -10.07
N LEU A 106 29.63 3.77 -10.44
CA LEU A 106 30.57 3.22 -9.45
C LEU A 106 31.15 4.37 -8.63
N PHE A 107 30.91 4.33 -7.32
CA PHE A 107 31.50 5.28 -6.40
C PHE A 107 33.02 5.07 -6.36
N ILE A 108 33.78 6.11 -6.70
CA ILE A 108 35.23 6.12 -6.53
C ILE A 108 35.53 6.90 -5.24
N PRO A 109 35.93 6.24 -4.15
CA PRO A 109 36.26 6.93 -2.90
C PRO A 109 37.47 7.86 -3.09
N GLN A 110 37.37 9.09 -2.59
CA GLN A 110 38.51 9.98 -2.44
C GLN A 110 39.32 9.57 -1.20
N ILE A 111 40.42 8.88 -1.44
CA ILE A 111 41.38 8.52 -0.40
C ILE A 111 42.21 9.75 -0.06
N HIS A 112 42.12 10.21 1.19
CA HIS A 112 43.05 11.22 1.72
C HIS A 112 44.14 10.47 2.49
N GLU A 113 45.40 10.69 2.13
CA GLU A 113 46.54 10.19 2.91
C GLU A 113 46.56 10.90 4.28
N ILE A 114 46.83 10.11 5.33
CA ILE A 114 46.91 10.55 6.73
C ILE A 114 48.37 10.89 7.06
#